data_AF-W9RJK5-F1
#
_entry.id   AF-W9RJK5-F1
#
_cell.length_a   1.000
_cell.length_b   1.000
_cell.length_c   1.000
_cell.angle_alpha   90.00
_cell.angle_beta   90.00
_cell.angle_gamma   90.00
#
_symmetry.space_group_name_H-M   'P 1'
#
loop_
_entity.id
_entity.type
_entity.pdbx_description
1 polymer ?
#
loop_
_entity_poly.entity_id
_entity_poly.type
_entity_poly.pdbx_seq_one_letter_code
_entity_poly.pdbx_strand_id
1 'polypeptide(L)'
;MAAANAPITMRETLTLASIGINTQFITFTHVTMESDKFICVRETAPQNSIVIVDMNAPNQPLRRPITADLALMNPNSRILALKAQVQGTTQDHLQIFNIESKTKIKSHQMPEQVVFCKWITPKILGLVTQTSVYHWSIEGDSEPVKVFERTANLENNQIINYRCDPTEKWLVLIGIAPGSPEDSNKLVSEPAIMAAPPGERQAIERVASMDRRLNHMNETV
;
A
#
# COMPACT_ATOMS: atom_id res chain seq x y z
N MET A 1 31.31 15.44 32.87
CA MET A 1 31.24 14.87 31.51
C MET A 1 29.78 14.69 31.17
N ALA A 2 29.18 15.60 30.39
CA ALA A 2 27.78 15.46 29.97
C ALA A 2 27.71 14.31 28.97
N ALA A 3 26.84 13.32 29.22
CA ALA A 3 26.55 12.28 28.25
C ALA A 3 25.96 12.95 26.98
N ALA A 4 26.59 12.73 25.83
CA ALA A 4 26.08 13.23 24.56
C ALA A 4 24.71 12.59 24.29
N ASN A 5 23.65 13.39 24.19
CA ASN A 5 22.33 12.90 23.81
C ASN A 5 22.41 12.20 22.45
N ALA A 6 21.84 10.99 22.36
CA ALA A 6 21.76 10.27 21.11
C ALA A 6 20.99 11.07 20.05
N PRO A 7 21.39 11.04 18.76
CA PRO A 7 20.75 11.83 17.71
C PRO A 7 19.34 11.32 17.34
N ILE A 8 18.90 10.21 17.93
CA ILE A 8 17.61 9.58 17.72
C ILE A 8 16.94 9.26 19.05
N THR A 9 15.62 9.40 19.09
CA THR A 9 14.78 8.89 20.19
C THR A 9 13.99 7.70 19.66
N MET A 10 14.17 6.54 20.28
CA MET A 10 13.37 5.36 19.99
C MET A 10 12.19 5.31 20.96
N ARG A 11 11.00 5.10 20.43
CA ARG A 11 9.78 4.90 21.22
C ARG A 11 8.93 3.84 20.56
N GLU A 12 8.54 2.84 21.36
CA GLU A 12 7.46 1.95 20.97
C GLU A 12 6.12 2.67 21.15
N THR A 13 5.36 2.82 20.08
CA THR A 13 4.07 3.51 20.11
C THR A 13 2.92 2.57 20.45
N LEU A 14 2.96 1.34 19.93
CA LEU A 14 1.88 0.36 20.04
C LEU A 14 2.39 -1.03 19.67
N THR A 15 1.99 -2.05 20.45
CA THR A 15 2.07 -3.46 20.06
C THR A 15 0.69 -3.91 19.57
N LEU A 16 0.55 -4.30 18.29
CA LEU A 16 -0.76 -4.67 17.71
C LEU A 16 -1.41 -5.87 18.43
N ALA A 17 -0.61 -6.82 18.91
CA ALA A 17 -1.11 -7.96 19.67
C ALA A 17 -1.80 -7.54 20.98
N SER A 18 -1.36 -6.45 21.62
CA SER A 18 -1.95 -5.98 22.89
C SER A 18 -3.34 -5.39 22.74
N ILE A 19 -3.74 -5.02 21.51
CA ILE A 19 -5.09 -4.55 21.16
C ILE A 19 -5.94 -5.62 20.46
N GLY A 20 -5.53 -6.90 20.59
CA GLY A 20 -6.28 -8.05 20.13
C GLY A 20 -6.15 -8.35 18.63
N ILE A 21 -5.15 -7.80 17.94
CA ILE A 21 -4.83 -8.24 16.57
C ILE A 21 -4.09 -9.56 16.65
N ASN A 22 -4.57 -10.58 15.94
CA ASN A 22 -3.86 -11.86 15.88
C ASN A 22 -2.55 -11.72 15.09
N THR A 23 -1.45 -12.21 15.69
CA THR A 23 -0.10 -12.15 15.11
C THR A 23 0.01 -12.74 13.71
N GLN A 24 -0.81 -13.74 13.37
CA GLN A 24 -0.83 -14.33 12.02
C GLN A 24 -1.20 -13.31 10.92
N PHE A 25 -1.93 -12.25 11.27
CA PHE A 25 -2.33 -11.18 10.34
C PHE A 25 -1.37 -9.99 10.37
N ILE A 26 -0.28 -10.03 11.15
CA ILE A 26 0.74 -8.97 11.16
C ILE A 26 1.77 -9.27 10.07
N THR A 27 1.35 -9.13 8.82
CA THR A 27 2.15 -9.40 7.62
C THR A 27 1.93 -8.32 6.57
N PHE A 28 2.84 -8.20 5.60
CA PHE A 28 2.74 -7.18 4.53
C PHE A 28 1.44 -7.28 3.71
N THR A 29 0.87 -8.47 3.58
CA THR A 29 -0.38 -8.69 2.82
C THR A 29 -1.63 -8.30 3.61
N HIS A 30 -1.55 -8.29 4.94
CA HIS A 30 -2.71 -8.07 5.82
C HIS A 30 -2.69 -6.71 6.52
N VAL A 31 -1.53 -6.10 6.74
CA VAL A 31 -1.39 -4.80 7.40
C VAL A 31 -1.02 -3.71 6.40
N THR A 32 -1.74 -2.60 6.43
CA THR A 32 -1.40 -1.39 5.68
C THR A 32 -1.33 -0.18 6.60
N MET A 33 -0.41 0.73 6.28
CA MET A 33 -0.20 1.98 7.01
C MET A 33 0.18 3.07 6.00
N GLU A 34 -0.80 3.90 5.66
CA GLU A 34 -0.65 4.94 4.63
C GLU A 34 -0.22 6.29 5.22
N SER A 35 -0.35 6.45 6.54
CA SER A 35 0.15 7.57 7.33
C SER A 35 0.37 7.17 8.78
N ASP A 36 0.78 8.12 9.62
CA ASP A 36 0.86 7.96 11.07
C ASP A 36 -0.51 7.93 11.77
N LYS A 37 -1.62 8.16 11.06
CA LYS A 37 -2.97 8.30 11.64
C LYS A 37 -3.69 6.98 11.82
N PHE A 38 -3.51 6.05 10.90
CA PHE A 38 -4.28 4.81 10.87
C PHE A 38 -3.42 3.60 10.52
N ILE A 39 -3.70 2.50 11.20
CA ILE A 39 -3.27 1.15 10.78
C ILE A 39 -4.52 0.38 10.39
N CYS A 40 -4.49 -0.27 9.23
CA CYS A 40 -5.57 -1.11 8.74
C CYS A 40 -5.08 -2.56 8.68
N VAL A 41 -5.83 -3.46 9.29
CA VAL A 41 -5.52 -4.90 9.34
C VAL A 41 -6.68 -5.69 8.76
N ARG A 42 -6.41 -6.56 7.79
CA ARG A 42 -7.40 -7.51 7.28
C ARG A 42 -7.26 -8.84 8.02
N GLU A 43 -8.31 -9.28 8.68
CA GLU A 43 -8.39 -10.61 9.29
C GLU A 43 -9.30 -11.51 8.44
N THR A 44 -8.92 -12.77 8.22
CA THR A 44 -9.64 -13.68 7.31
C THR A 44 -10.22 -14.94 7.98
N ALA A 45 -10.09 -15.06 9.30
CA ALA A 45 -10.66 -16.18 10.07
C ALA A 45 -10.97 -15.73 11.51
N PRO A 46 -12.09 -16.17 12.12
CA PRO A 46 -13.12 -17.07 11.57
C PRO A 46 -14.09 -16.39 10.59
N GLN A 47 -14.10 -15.06 10.54
CA GLN A 47 -14.86 -14.25 9.59
C GLN A 47 -13.97 -13.14 9.04
N ASN A 48 -14.14 -12.80 7.77
CA ASN A 48 -13.42 -11.67 7.17
C ASN A 48 -13.81 -10.35 7.86
N SER A 49 -12.80 -9.62 8.32
CA SER A 49 -13.00 -8.29 8.89
C SER A 49 -11.84 -7.36 8.57
N ILE A 50 -12.16 -6.07 8.54
CA ILE A 50 -11.16 -5.01 8.50
C ILE A 50 -11.15 -4.35 9.88
N VAL A 51 -9.98 -4.35 10.50
CA VAL A 51 -9.70 -3.69 11.77
C VAL A 51 -8.97 -2.39 11.49
N ILE A 52 -9.54 -1.28 11.94
CA ILE A 52 -8.98 0.05 11.77
C ILE A 52 -8.55 0.56 13.14
N VAL A 53 -7.25 0.76 13.31
CA VAL A 53 -6.63 1.33 14.50
C VAL A 53 -6.42 2.82 14.26
N ASP A 54 -7.14 3.66 14.99
CA ASP A 54 -6.92 5.10 15.02
C ASP A 54 -5.79 5.40 16.01
N MET A 55 -4.68 5.98 15.53
CA MET A 55 -3.50 6.21 16.37
C MET A 55 -3.70 7.31 17.42
N ASN A 56 -4.80 8.07 17.37
CA ASN A 56 -5.19 8.97 18.47
C ASN A 56 -5.92 8.22 19.60
N ALA A 57 -6.50 7.05 19.31
CA ALA A 57 -7.22 6.21 20.27
C ALA A 57 -6.97 4.71 20.00
N PRO A 58 -5.69 4.25 20.05
CA PRO A 58 -5.30 2.93 19.53
C PRO A 58 -5.89 1.75 20.31
N ASN A 59 -6.31 1.98 21.57
CA ASN A 59 -6.90 0.97 22.44
C ASN A 59 -8.36 0.64 22.10
N GLN A 60 -8.97 1.33 21.13
CA GLN A 60 -10.36 1.11 20.70
C GLN A 60 -10.43 0.85 19.18
N PRO A 61 -9.83 -0.25 18.68
CA PRO A 61 -9.83 -0.54 17.25
C PRO A 61 -11.26 -0.78 16.73
N LEU A 62 -11.59 -0.19 15.59
CA LEU A 62 -12.87 -0.37 14.92
C LEU A 62 -12.83 -1.62 14.04
N ARG A 63 -13.64 -2.63 14.35
CA ARG A 63 -13.80 -3.83 13.53
C ARG A 63 -15.05 -3.74 12.67
N ARG A 64 -14.90 -3.94 11.36
CA ARG A 64 -16.01 -3.96 10.39
C ARG A 64 -16.02 -5.29 9.62
N PRO A 65 -17.17 -5.98 9.50
CA PRO A 65 -17.28 -7.21 8.71
C PRO A 65 -17.26 -6.87 7.22
N ILE A 66 -16.06 -6.74 6.65
CA ILE A 66 -15.82 -6.38 5.26
C ILE A 66 -14.90 -7.44 4.65
N THR A 67 -15.29 -7.98 3.51
CA THR A 67 -14.45 -8.85 2.68
C THR A 67 -13.80 -8.01 1.59
N ALA A 68 -12.47 -7.95 1.59
CA ALA A 68 -11.68 -7.26 0.58
C ALA A 68 -10.28 -7.87 0.50
N ASP A 69 -9.66 -7.80 -0.67
CA ASP A 69 -8.27 -8.23 -0.92
C ASP A 69 -7.28 -7.15 -0.50
N LEU A 70 -7.69 -5.88 -0.53
CA LEU A 70 -6.88 -4.75 -0.10
C LEU A 70 -7.78 -3.68 0.53
N ALA A 71 -7.26 -3.08 1.60
CA ALA A 71 -7.92 -2.05 2.38
C ALA A 71 -6.91 -0.98 2.79
N LEU A 72 -7.13 0.27 2.37
CA LEU A 72 -6.22 1.39 2.60
C LEU A 72 -6.97 2.56 3.21
N MET A 73 -6.61 2.92 4.45
CA MET A 73 -7.09 4.14 5.07
C MET A 73 -6.47 5.35 4.38
N ASN A 74 -7.29 6.37 4.14
CA ASN A 74 -6.82 7.64 3.64
C ASN A 74 -5.82 8.27 4.63
N PRO A 75 -4.75 8.95 4.17
CA PRO A 75 -3.71 9.48 5.04
C PRO A 75 -4.21 10.42 6.14
N ASN A 76 -5.29 11.18 5.87
CA ASN A 76 -5.71 12.29 6.72
C ASN A 76 -7.17 12.19 7.20
N SER A 77 -7.98 11.31 6.62
CA SER A 77 -9.43 11.28 6.83
C SER A 77 -9.97 9.87 7.05
N ARG A 78 -11.19 9.75 7.60
CA ARG A 78 -11.88 8.46 7.80
C ARG A 78 -12.49 7.90 6.50
N ILE A 79 -11.73 7.97 5.42
CA ILE A 79 -12.07 7.43 4.10
C ILE A 79 -11.28 6.13 3.90
N LEU A 80 -11.96 5.07 3.48
CA LEU A 80 -11.41 3.75 3.26
C LEU A 80 -11.53 3.39 1.78
N ALA A 81 -10.40 3.11 1.14
CA ALA A 81 -10.35 2.49 -0.17
C ALA A 81 -10.30 0.96 -0.02
N LEU A 82 -11.16 0.27 -0.77
CA LEU A 82 -11.28 -1.18 -0.80
C LEU A 82 -11.09 -1.67 -2.22
N LYS A 83 -10.45 -2.83 -2.35
CA LYS A 83 -10.40 -3.63 -3.56
C LYS A 83 -10.89 -5.03 -3.24
N ALA A 84 -11.83 -5.54 -4.02
CA ALA A 84 -12.28 -6.92 -3.94
C ALA A 84 -12.39 -7.50 -5.35
N GLN A 85 -11.90 -8.72 -5.56
CA GLN A 85 -12.09 -9.45 -6.79
C GLN A 85 -13.57 -9.75 -7.00
N VAL A 86 -14.07 -9.48 -8.21
CA VAL A 86 -15.44 -9.83 -8.60
C VAL A 86 -15.49 -11.34 -8.85
N GLN A 87 -16.36 -12.03 -8.10
CA GLN A 87 -16.51 -13.49 -8.18
C GLN A 87 -16.73 -13.97 -9.62
N GLY A 88 -15.99 -14.99 -10.04
CA GLY A 88 -16.07 -15.54 -11.38
C GLY A 88 -15.33 -14.73 -12.46
N THR A 89 -14.61 -13.67 -12.09
CA THR A 89 -13.83 -12.86 -13.04
C THR A 89 -12.42 -12.56 -12.51
N THR A 90 -11.55 -12.07 -13.39
CA THR A 90 -10.24 -11.52 -13.02
C THR A 90 -10.28 -10.02 -12.70
N GLN A 91 -11.46 -9.41 -12.75
CA GLN A 91 -11.64 -7.97 -12.54
C GLN A 91 -11.75 -7.64 -11.06
N ASP A 92 -11.23 -6.47 -10.71
CA ASP A 92 -11.30 -5.92 -9.37
C ASP A 92 -12.40 -4.86 -9.29
N HIS A 93 -13.22 -4.95 -8.25
CA HIS A 93 -14.16 -3.90 -7.87
C HIS A 93 -13.52 -3.02 -6.81
N LEU A 94 -13.35 -1.74 -7.15
CA LEU A 94 -12.84 -0.72 -6.26
C LEU A 94 -14.00 0.04 -5.62
N GLN A 95 -13.89 0.30 -4.32
CA GLN A 95 -14.88 1.07 -3.57
C GLN A 95 -14.19 2.05 -2.63
N ILE A 96 -14.75 3.25 -2.51
CA ILE A 96 -14.30 4.28 -1.57
C ILE A 96 -15.46 4.56 -0.63
N PHE A 97 -15.26 4.35 0.66
CA PHE A 97 -16.26 4.53 1.71
C PHE A 97 -15.84 5.61 2.68
N ASN A 98 -16.79 6.43 3.10
CA ASN A 98 -16.66 7.22 4.31
C ASN A 98 -17.12 6.37 5.50
N ILE A 99 -16.22 6.08 6.43
CA ILE A 99 -16.50 5.20 7.58
C ILE A 99 -17.35 5.90 8.64
N GLU A 100 -17.24 7.22 8.73
CA GLU A 100 -17.96 8.03 9.72
C GLU A 100 -19.43 8.17 9.34
N SER A 101 -19.71 8.61 8.11
CA SER A 101 -21.07 8.70 7.59
C SER A 101 -21.65 7.35 7.16
N LYS A 102 -20.83 6.30 7.08
CA LYS A 102 -21.20 4.95 6.59
C LYS A 102 -21.77 4.99 5.16
N THR A 103 -21.27 5.89 4.32
CA THR A 103 -21.73 6.04 2.94
C THR A 103 -20.65 5.62 1.96
N LYS A 104 -21.08 4.98 0.86
CA LYS A 104 -20.22 4.77 -0.30
C LYS A 104 -20.04 6.10 -1.02
N ILE A 105 -18.80 6.56 -1.17
CA ILE A 105 -18.46 7.78 -1.91
C ILE A 105 -18.40 7.44 -3.40
N LYS A 106 -17.59 6.45 -3.79
CA LYS A 106 -17.39 6.06 -5.19
C LYS A 106 -17.20 4.54 -5.32
N SER A 107 -17.48 4.03 -6.52
CA SER A 107 -17.12 2.66 -6.89
C SER A 107 -16.81 2.59 -8.38
N HIS A 108 -15.86 1.74 -8.76
CA HIS A 108 -15.50 1.51 -10.15
C HIS A 108 -15.04 0.05 -10.34
N GLN A 109 -15.49 -0.58 -11.42
CA GLN A 109 -15.03 -1.92 -11.79
C GLN A 109 -13.87 -1.75 -12.77
N MET A 110 -12.67 -2.13 -12.35
CA MET A 110 -11.48 -1.98 -13.18
C MET A 110 -11.54 -2.95 -14.37
N PRO A 111 -11.12 -2.51 -15.57
CA PRO A 111 -11.08 -3.38 -16.74
C PRO A 111 -10.00 -4.47 -16.60
N GLU A 112 -8.96 -4.20 -15.81
CA GLU A 112 -7.82 -5.07 -15.54
C GLU A 112 -7.63 -5.27 -14.03
N GLN A 113 -6.88 -6.31 -13.65
CA GLN A 113 -6.55 -6.56 -12.25
C GLN A 113 -5.59 -5.48 -11.72
N VAL A 114 -5.90 -4.94 -10.54
CA VAL A 114 -5.02 -4.02 -9.81
C VAL A 114 -4.09 -4.84 -8.92
N VAL A 115 -2.80 -4.79 -9.24
CA VAL A 115 -1.75 -5.55 -8.55
C VAL A 115 -1.15 -4.78 -7.37
N PHE A 116 -1.26 -3.45 -7.38
CA PHE A 116 -0.82 -2.59 -6.28
C PHE A 116 -1.65 -1.31 -6.21
N CYS A 117 -1.86 -0.81 -4.99
CA CYS A 117 -2.66 0.38 -4.73
C CYS A 117 -2.04 1.19 -3.60
N LYS A 118 -2.06 2.52 -3.71
CA LYS A 118 -1.48 3.43 -2.72
C LYS A 118 -2.14 4.79 -2.76
N TRP A 119 -2.40 5.40 -1.60
CA TRP A 119 -2.69 6.84 -1.57
C TRP A 119 -1.41 7.61 -1.88
N ILE A 120 -1.40 8.33 -2.99
CA ILE A 120 -0.27 9.19 -3.37
C ILE A 120 -0.48 10.62 -2.87
N THR A 121 -1.73 11.03 -2.73
CA THR A 121 -2.13 12.23 -1.98
C THR A 121 -3.39 11.91 -1.17
N PRO A 122 -3.81 12.78 -0.24
CA PRO A 122 -5.09 12.60 0.47
C PRO A 122 -6.32 12.59 -0.44
N LYS A 123 -6.18 12.95 -1.72
CA LYS A 123 -7.29 13.02 -2.68
C LYS A 123 -7.17 11.99 -3.81
N ILE A 124 -5.97 11.50 -4.09
CA ILE A 124 -5.69 10.66 -5.26
C ILE A 124 -5.17 9.29 -4.81
N LEU A 125 -5.85 8.27 -5.30
CA LEU A 125 -5.43 6.88 -5.20
C LEU A 125 -4.67 6.48 -6.46
N GLY A 126 -3.42 6.04 -6.29
CA GLY A 126 -2.62 5.43 -7.34
C GLY A 126 -2.95 3.95 -7.47
N LEU A 127 -3.34 3.53 -8.66
CA LEU A 127 -3.71 2.16 -8.99
C LEU A 127 -2.71 1.63 -10.03
N VAL A 128 -2.12 0.47 -9.77
CA VAL A 128 -1.14 -0.14 -10.67
C VAL A 128 -1.70 -1.47 -11.15
N THR A 129 -1.82 -1.62 -12.46
CA THR A 129 -2.17 -2.89 -13.12
C THR A 129 -0.89 -3.59 -13.59
N GLN A 130 -1.04 -4.69 -14.33
CA GLN A 130 0.12 -5.36 -14.92
C GLN A 130 0.87 -4.49 -15.93
N THR A 131 0.15 -3.60 -16.63
CA THR A 131 0.68 -2.83 -17.78
C THR A 131 0.67 -1.34 -17.54
N SER A 132 -0.20 -0.81 -16.68
CA SER A 132 -0.48 0.63 -16.59
C SER A 132 -0.57 1.13 -15.16
N VAL A 133 -0.41 2.44 -15.00
CA VAL A 133 -0.68 3.15 -13.74
C VAL A 133 -1.78 4.18 -13.97
N TYR A 134 -2.75 4.20 -13.06
CA TYR A 134 -3.89 5.09 -13.06
C TYR A 134 -3.91 5.92 -11.78
N HIS A 135 -4.49 7.11 -11.88
CA HIS A 135 -4.86 7.95 -10.75
C HIS A 135 -6.37 8.03 -10.64
N TRP A 136 -6.90 7.85 -9.43
CA TRP A 136 -8.32 7.98 -9.16
C TRP A 136 -8.57 8.99 -8.06
N SER A 137 -9.18 10.12 -8.42
CA SER A 137 -9.55 11.15 -7.45
C SER A 137 -10.82 10.77 -6.70
N ILE A 138 -10.84 11.05 -5.39
CA ILE A 138 -12.05 10.93 -4.58
C ILE A 138 -13.04 12.09 -4.79
N GLU A 139 -12.59 13.15 -5.46
CA GLU A 139 -13.41 14.33 -5.73
C GLU A 139 -14.20 14.17 -7.03
N GLY A 140 -15.45 14.65 -7.00
CA GLY A 140 -16.39 14.55 -8.12
C GLY A 140 -16.64 13.12 -8.59
N ASP A 141 -17.17 13.01 -9.81
CA ASP A 141 -17.59 11.71 -10.39
C ASP A 141 -16.56 11.11 -11.35
N SER A 142 -15.30 11.56 -11.27
CA SER A 142 -14.22 11.07 -12.13
C SER A 142 -13.95 9.57 -11.97
N GLU A 143 -13.73 8.87 -13.08
CA GLU A 143 -13.24 7.50 -13.09
C GLU A 143 -11.70 7.45 -13.00
N PRO A 144 -11.08 6.29 -12.74
CA PRO A 144 -9.63 6.15 -12.81
C PRO A 144 -9.08 6.58 -14.18
N VAL A 145 -8.13 7.51 -14.16
CA VAL A 145 -7.49 8.04 -15.38
C VAL A 145 -6.09 7.44 -15.51
N LYS A 146 -5.80 6.88 -16.68
CA LYS A 146 -4.47 6.35 -16.99
C LYS A 146 -3.45 7.48 -17.04
N VAL A 147 -2.33 7.30 -16.34
CA VAL A 147 -1.25 8.29 -16.28
C VAL A 147 -0.08 7.86 -17.15
N PHE A 148 0.33 6.60 -17.07
CA PHE A 148 1.42 6.05 -17.88
C PHE A 148 1.37 4.52 -18.01
N GLU A 149 2.15 4.01 -18.96
CA GLU A 149 2.45 2.57 -19.11
C GLU A 149 3.66 2.19 -18.26
N ARG A 150 3.60 1.05 -17.59
CA ARG A 150 4.76 0.44 -16.93
C ARG A 150 5.85 0.22 -17.99
N THR A 151 7.08 0.55 -17.61
CA THR A 151 8.25 0.33 -18.44
C THR A 151 8.60 -1.16 -18.46
N ALA A 152 9.21 -1.64 -19.54
CA ALA A 152 9.51 -3.07 -19.75
C ALA A 152 10.41 -3.68 -18.67
N ASN A 153 11.29 -2.89 -18.05
CA ASN A 153 12.10 -3.35 -16.91
C ASN A 153 11.22 -3.75 -15.72
N LEU A 154 10.11 -3.05 -15.47
CA LEU A 154 9.18 -3.40 -14.41
C LEU A 154 8.24 -4.56 -14.76
N GLU A 155 8.40 -5.22 -15.90
CA GLU A 155 7.56 -6.35 -16.27
C GLU A 155 7.78 -7.53 -15.30
N ASN A 156 6.69 -8.15 -14.84
CA ASN A 156 6.70 -9.25 -13.86
C ASN A 156 7.30 -8.93 -12.47
N ASN A 157 7.75 -7.69 -12.23
CA ASN A 157 8.20 -7.28 -10.90
C ASN A 157 7.04 -7.16 -9.92
N GLN A 158 7.29 -7.57 -8.66
CA GLN A 158 6.39 -7.29 -7.55
C GLN A 158 6.48 -5.80 -7.22
N ILE A 159 5.39 -5.07 -7.39
CA ILE A 159 5.33 -3.65 -7.03
C ILE A 159 5.26 -3.50 -5.52
N ILE A 160 6.18 -2.70 -4.97
CA ILE A 160 6.30 -2.46 -3.52
C ILE A 160 6.06 -1.01 -3.13
N ASN A 161 6.12 -0.06 -4.07
CA ASN A 161 5.80 1.33 -3.79
C ASN A 161 5.42 2.11 -5.05
N TYR A 162 4.64 3.17 -4.83
CA TYR A 162 4.34 4.18 -5.82
C TYR A 162 4.25 5.55 -5.14
N ARG A 163 4.96 6.55 -5.64
CA ARG A 163 5.04 7.89 -5.03
C ARG A 163 4.94 8.97 -6.09
N CYS A 164 4.44 10.12 -5.68
CA CYS A 164 4.54 11.36 -6.44
C CYS A 164 5.30 12.41 -5.61
N ASP A 165 5.89 13.39 -6.29
CA ASP A 165 6.36 14.60 -5.62
C ASP A 165 5.19 15.53 -5.25
N PRO A 166 5.40 16.57 -4.41
CA PRO A 166 4.34 17.50 -4.00
C PRO A 166 3.71 18.28 -5.15
N THR A 167 4.38 18.43 -6.29
CA THR A 167 3.81 19.09 -7.48
C THR A 167 3.05 18.13 -8.40
N GLU A 168 3.02 16.84 -8.06
CA GLU A 168 2.44 15.75 -8.86
C GLU A 168 3.03 15.64 -10.28
N LYS A 169 4.23 16.20 -10.49
CA LYS A 169 4.94 16.21 -11.77
C LYS A 169 5.94 15.09 -11.92
N TRP A 170 6.36 14.47 -10.82
CA TRP A 170 7.32 13.38 -10.81
C TRP A 170 6.69 12.18 -10.13
N LEU A 171 6.69 11.07 -10.83
CA LEU A 171 6.08 9.82 -10.41
C LEU A 171 7.18 8.77 -10.34
N VAL A 172 7.18 7.98 -9.28
CA VAL A 172 8.14 6.89 -9.10
C VAL A 172 7.39 5.61 -8.76
N LEU A 173 7.53 4.62 -9.64
CA LEU A 173 7.03 3.25 -9.41
C LEU A 173 8.21 2.36 -9.05
N ILE A 174 8.09 1.58 -7.98
CA ILE A 174 9.18 0.75 -7.46
C ILE A 174 8.73 -0.71 -7.45
N GLY A 175 9.46 -1.53 -8.20
CA GLY A 175 9.30 -2.98 -8.21
C GLY A 175 10.52 -3.69 -7.64
N ILE A 176 10.31 -4.94 -7.21
CA ILE A 176 11.38 -5.88 -6.89
C ILE A 176 11.22 -7.17 -7.70
N ALA A 177 12.35 -7.77 -8.04
CA ALA A 177 12.45 -9.09 -8.64
C ALA A 177 13.34 -9.99 -7.76
N PRO A 178 13.11 -11.32 -7.76
CA PRO A 178 14.10 -12.25 -7.23
C PRO A 178 15.43 -12.07 -7.99
N GLY A 179 16.55 -12.17 -7.28
CA GLY A 179 17.89 -12.14 -7.87
C GLY A 179 18.10 -13.28 -8.86
N SER A 180 19.21 -13.22 -9.60
CA SER A 180 19.58 -14.28 -10.55
C SER A 180 19.60 -15.65 -9.87
N PRO A 181 19.46 -16.75 -10.62
CA PRO A 181 19.51 -18.11 -10.05
C PRO A 181 20.76 -18.37 -9.19
N GLU A 182 21.88 -17.71 -9.52
CA GLU A 182 23.16 -17.79 -8.80
C GLU A 182 23.14 -17.05 -7.45
N ASP A 183 22.22 -16.10 -7.26
CA ASP A 183 22.09 -15.22 -6.11
C ASP A 183 20.61 -15.10 -5.65
N SER A 184 19.89 -16.23 -5.66
CA SER A 184 18.43 -16.30 -5.42
C SER A 184 17.93 -15.75 -4.07
N ASN A 185 18.84 -15.47 -3.12
CA ASN A 185 18.55 -14.82 -1.84
C ASN A 185 18.58 -13.29 -1.89
N LYS A 186 19.04 -12.67 -2.98
CA LYS A 186 19.04 -11.21 -3.15
C LYS A 186 17.72 -10.76 -3.80
N LEU A 187 17.23 -9.60 -3.40
CA LEU A 187 16.17 -8.88 -4.10
C LEU A 187 16.82 -7.75 -4.91
N VAL A 188 16.45 -7.64 -6.18
CA VAL A 188 16.86 -6.53 -7.04
C VAL A 188 15.70 -5.54 -7.09
N SER A 189 15.94 -4.30 -6.68
CA SER A 189 14.97 -3.22 -6.83
C SER A 189 15.15 -2.49 -8.15
N GLU A 190 14.05 -2.19 -8.80
CA GLU A 190 14.04 -1.44 -10.06
C GLU A 190 13.06 -0.27 -9.92
N PRO A 191 13.57 0.95 -9.70
CA PRO A 191 12.76 2.14 -9.80
C PRO A 191 12.54 2.58 -11.26
N ALA A 192 11.30 2.86 -11.62
CA ALA A 192 10.97 3.64 -12.80
C ALA A 192 10.57 5.06 -12.38
N ILE A 193 11.29 6.07 -12.88
CA ILE A 193 10.98 7.49 -12.65
C ILE A 193 10.35 8.06 -13.91
N MET A 194 9.26 8.80 -13.75
CA MET A 194 8.55 9.45 -14.84
C MET A 194 8.27 10.91 -14.53
N ALA A 195 8.49 11.77 -15.54
CA ALA A 195 8.02 13.15 -15.53
C ALA A 195 6.59 13.20 -16.11
N ALA A 196 5.73 14.05 -15.55
CA ALA A 196 4.32 14.16 -15.89
C ALA A 196 3.98 15.04 -17.11
N PRO A 197 4.89 15.73 -17.84
CA PRO A 197 4.61 15.99 -19.24
C PRO A 197 4.93 14.74 -20.07
N PRO A 198 4.10 14.39 -21.07
CA PRO A 198 4.29 13.20 -21.89
C PRO A 198 5.52 13.40 -22.78
N GLY A 199 6.70 12.92 -22.35
CA GLY A 199 7.89 13.06 -23.19
C GLY A 199 9.11 12.31 -22.68
N GLU A 200 9.44 12.41 -21.39
CA GLU A 200 10.65 11.80 -20.84
C GLU A 200 10.33 10.75 -19.76
N ARG A 201 10.60 9.49 -20.10
CA ARG A 201 10.61 8.35 -19.19
C ARG A 201 12.06 7.99 -18.90
N GLN A 202 12.44 7.90 -17.64
CA GLN A 202 13.78 7.47 -17.27
C GLN A 202 13.69 6.28 -16.31
N ALA A 203 14.03 5.09 -16.82
CA ALA A 203 14.29 3.96 -15.96
C ALA A 203 15.63 4.18 -15.24
N ILE A 204 15.64 4.04 -13.92
CA ILE A 204 16.86 4.12 -13.12
C ILE A 204 16.98 2.80 -12.39
N GLU A 205 17.93 1.95 -12.76
CA GLU A 205 18.22 0.75 -11.98
C GLU A 205 19.02 1.14 -10.74
N ARG A 206 18.56 0.71 -9.56
CA ARG A 206 19.31 0.83 -8.31
C ARG A 206 19.14 -0.44 -7.52
N VAL A 207 20.22 -1.18 -7.32
CA VAL A 207 20.24 -2.34 -6.42
C VAL A 207 20.23 -1.83 -4.98
N ALA A 208 19.07 -1.81 -4.34
CA ALA A 208 18.99 -1.82 -2.89
C ALA A 208 19.00 -3.29 -2.45
N SER A 209 20.11 -3.77 -1.90
CA SER A 209 20.18 -5.11 -1.31
C SER A 209 19.33 -5.13 -0.04
N MET A 210 18.08 -5.56 -0.14
CA MET A 210 17.27 -5.88 1.03
C MET A 210 17.59 -7.34 1.40
N ASP A 211 18.38 -7.53 2.47
CA ASP A 211 18.74 -8.86 2.97
C ASP A 211 17.46 -9.56 3.48
N ARG A 212 17.17 -10.79 3.04
CA ARG A 212 15.97 -11.58 3.42
C ARG A 212 15.88 -11.90 4.92
N ARG A 213 16.84 -11.48 5.72
CA ARG A 213 16.99 -11.81 7.15
C ARG A 213 15.90 -11.25 8.08
N LEU A 214 14.99 -10.41 7.58
CA LEU A 214 13.81 -9.99 8.35
C LEU A 214 12.78 -11.11 8.61
N ASN A 215 12.93 -12.29 7.98
CA ASN A 215 12.06 -13.45 8.23
C ASN A 215 12.59 -14.47 9.27
N HIS A 216 13.70 -14.20 9.98
CA HIS A 216 14.30 -15.16 10.93
C HIS A 216 14.58 -14.63 12.35
N MET A 217 14.07 -13.45 12.74
CA MET A 217 14.11 -13.03 14.15
C MET A 217 12.86 -13.48 14.92
N ASN A 218 12.53 -14.77 14.84
CA ASN A 218 11.49 -15.37 15.68
C ASN A 218 11.90 -16.72 16.27
N GLU A 219 13.20 -16.93 16.45
CA GLU A 219 13.73 -17.93 17.36
C GLU A 219 14.82 -17.29 18.22
N THR A 220 14.62 -17.40 19.54
CA THR A 220 15.54 -17.15 20.67
C THR A 220 15.26 -15.89 21.53
N VAL A 221 14.83 -16.22 22.76
CA VAL A 221 14.60 -15.46 24.01
C VAL A 221 13.28 -14.72 24.16
#